data_AF-A0A2G4F8P6-F1
#
_entry.id   AF-A0A2G4F8P6-F1
#
_cell.length_a   1.000
_cell.length_b   1.000
_cell.length_c   1.000
_cell.angle_alpha   90.00
_cell.angle_beta   90.00
_cell.angle_gamma   90.00
#
_symmetry.space_group_name_H-M   'P 1'
#
loop_
_entity.id
_entity.type
_entity.pdbx_description
1 polymer ?
#
loop_
_entity_poly.entity_id
_entity_poly.type
_entity_poly.pdbx_seq_one_letter_code
_entity_poly.pdbx_strand_id
1 'polypeptide(L)'
;MYAFLASLIFIAAGEVAPPPAIPDTEVGRYLKSNELVEWTSSMRANSAGETRVKTGQSIMKISVDTLLANAPKTGSISETPEQVKIRAQKIIDEGNAQIQQALPSLVRLRAIAAVRAAEKTKPVTFAADFAPVAWNVAVSQSVVRLQKQARDLGYAKVHFIGSISLLGDGKLNRPADMTADIRTAWARADDKSLAPVPAEGYGYIPSVDKGAPSLSKGLKPATAPKQVAVVWAEYYAAAAEGARGLLFLRLADAHSMRLIASEVAFTEQGVAAAPAGTCQVALRDDRSFLPRLSEGGDWVLGFDRASNPLGSALLAHLSVTQSKLGIAAAPYIVIVAGGGPAGSDGVRAKWLAVTDTAPAGSIVFKVSSIPTGGEGVDVGQLTLTLALPAAAK
;
A
#
# COMPACT_ATOMS: atom_id res chain seq x y z
N MET A 1 1.45 -6.92 16.26
CA MET A 1 0.97 -6.42 14.96
C MET A 1 -0.39 -5.74 15.07
N TYR A 2 -1.27 -6.16 15.98
CA TYR A 2 -2.66 -5.65 16.11
C TYR A 2 -2.85 -4.32 16.86
N ALA A 3 -1.83 -3.77 17.55
CA ALA A 3 -1.98 -2.53 18.32
C ALA A 3 -1.62 -1.24 17.53
N PHE A 4 -1.11 -1.38 16.29
CA PHE A 4 -0.58 -0.25 15.52
C PHE A 4 -1.66 0.66 14.90
N LEU A 5 -2.91 0.18 14.80
CA LEU A 5 -3.94 0.86 14.03
C LEU A 5 -4.88 1.76 14.85
N ALA A 6 -5.04 1.49 16.15
CA ALA A 6 -6.04 2.15 16.97
C ALA A 6 -5.64 3.58 17.44
N SER A 7 -4.37 3.98 17.31
CA SER A 7 -3.85 5.22 17.91
C SER A 7 -3.76 6.43 16.96
N LEU A 8 -4.38 6.39 15.78
CA LEU A 8 -4.18 7.41 14.73
C LEU A 8 -5.39 8.33 14.47
N ILE A 9 -6.25 8.54 15.47
CA ILE A 9 -7.35 9.53 15.39
C ILE A 9 -6.91 10.80 16.12
N PHE A 10 -7.23 11.95 15.50
CA PHE A 10 -6.99 13.35 15.86
C PHE A 10 -5.78 14.00 15.19
N ILE A 11 -6.05 14.98 14.31
CA ILE A 11 -5.93 16.41 14.65
C ILE A 11 -6.69 17.25 13.61
N ALA A 12 -7.54 18.14 14.12
CA ALA A 12 -7.98 19.36 13.45
C ALA A 12 -7.49 20.57 14.29
N ALA A 13 -7.13 21.65 13.61
CA ALA A 13 -6.85 23.01 14.08
C ALA A 13 -5.52 23.32 14.82
N GLY A 14 -4.66 24.10 14.14
CA GLY A 14 -4.27 25.44 14.59
C GLY A 14 -3.11 25.64 15.59
N GLU A 15 -2.81 24.69 16.47
CA GLU A 15 -1.62 24.71 17.32
C GLU A 15 -0.73 23.52 16.98
N VAL A 16 0.60 23.64 17.15
CA VAL A 16 1.52 22.49 17.00
C VAL A 16 1.24 21.54 18.17
N ALA A 17 0.22 20.70 18.00
CA ALA A 17 -0.17 19.69 18.96
C ALA A 17 1.06 18.79 19.24
N PRO A 18 1.31 18.42 20.51
CA PRO A 18 2.35 17.45 20.81
C PRO A 18 2.10 16.18 20.00
N PRO A 19 3.16 15.55 19.45
CA PRO A 19 2.98 14.38 18.60
C PRO A 19 2.25 13.29 19.38
N PRO A 20 1.29 12.59 18.74
CA PRO A 20 0.48 11.58 19.41
C PRO A 20 1.37 10.50 20.05
N ALA A 21 0.95 10.02 21.21
CA ALA A 21 1.66 8.99 21.94
C ALA A 21 1.71 7.70 21.11
N ILE A 22 2.90 7.11 20.99
CA ILE A 22 3.09 5.81 20.34
C ILE A 22 3.19 4.69 21.38
N PRO A 23 2.63 3.50 21.12
CA PRO A 23 2.79 2.34 22.01
C PRO A 23 4.26 1.94 22.19
N ASP A 24 4.63 1.46 23.37
CA ASP A 24 6.00 1.00 23.69
C ASP A 24 6.50 -0.09 22.74
N THR A 25 5.61 -0.92 22.21
CA THR A 25 5.91 -1.95 21.21
C THR A 25 6.43 -1.38 19.89
N GLU A 26 6.22 -0.09 19.65
CA GLU A 26 6.52 0.61 18.39
C GLU A 26 7.67 1.59 18.53
N VAL A 27 7.96 2.06 19.75
CA VAL A 27 9.04 3.01 20.06
C VAL A 27 10.35 2.58 19.40
N GLY A 28 10.73 1.31 19.55
CA GLY A 28 11.99 0.79 19.02
C GLY A 28 12.16 0.94 17.50
N ARG A 29 11.08 1.02 16.71
CA ARG A 29 11.15 1.17 15.25
C ARG A 29 11.58 2.57 14.80
N TYR A 30 11.43 3.57 15.67
CA TYR A 30 11.72 4.96 15.38
C TYR A 30 13.00 5.46 16.07
N LEU A 31 13.64 4.59 16.87
CA LEU A 31 14.90 4.89 17.53
C LEU A 31 16.09 4.50 16.64
N LYS A 32 17.18 5.26 16.78
CA LYS A 32 18.49 4.92 16.20
C LYS A 32 19.11 3.78 17.00
N SER A 33 20.13 3.12 16.45
CA SER A 33 20.74 1.93 17.08
C SER A 33 21.19 2.16 18.52
N ASN A 34 21.82 3.30 18.83
CA ASN A 34 22.24 3.66 20.19
C ASN A 34 21.06 3.90 21.14
N GLU A 35 20.04 4.62 20.68
CA GLU A 35 18.81 4.89 21.42
C GLU A 35 17.99 3.62 21.67
N LEU A 36 17.99 2.68 20.70
CA LEU A 36 17.34 1.39 20.84
C LEU A 36 18.01 0.51 21.91
N VAL A 37 19.35 0.55 21.99
CA VAL A 37 20.09 -0.14 23.06
C VAL A 37 19.72 0.46 24.42
N GLU A 38 19.69 1.78 24.52
CA GLU A 38 19.26 2.47 25.75
C GLU A 38 17.82 2.11 26.12
N TRP A 39 16.89 2.17 25.17
CA TRP A 39 15.49 1.78 25.35
C TRP A 39 15.35 0.37 25.90
N THR A 40 16.05 -0.59 25.28
CA THR A 40 16.00 -2.01 25.69
C THR A 40 16.55 -2.20 27.10
N SER A 41 17.62 -1.47 27.45
CA SER A 41 18.20 -1.49 28.79
C SER A 41 17.25 -0.90 29.83
N SER A 42 16.68 0.29 29.55
CA SER A 42 15.74 0.96 30.45
C SER A 42 14.43 0.18 30.63
N MET A 43 13.92 -0.46 29.57
CA MET A 43 12.75 -1.33 29.66
C MET A 43 13.03 -2.56 30.53
N ARG A 44 14.23 -3.15 30.41
CA ARG A 44 14.65 -4.27 31.26
C ARG A 44 14.75 -3.85 32.73
N ALA A 45 15.34 -2.69 33.00
CA ALA A 45 15.46 -2.15 34.35
C ALA A 45 14.08 -1.85 34.97
N ASN A 46 13.17 -1.24 34.20
CA ASN A 46 11.81 -0.97 34.63
C ASN A 46 11.04 -2.27 34.95
N SER A 47 11.11 -3.27 34.07
CA SER A 47 10.46 -4.57 34.28
C SER A 47 11.04 -5.35 35.48
N ALA A 48 12.35 -5.27 35.70
CA ALA A 48 12.99 -5.85 36.88
C ALA A 48 12.52 -5.15 38.17
N GLY A 49 12.41 -3.81 38.16
CA GLY A 49 11.87 -3.02 39.26
C GLY A 49 10.42 -3.37 39.58
N GLU A 50 9.56 -3.47 38.56
CA GLU A 50 8.15 -3.90 38.71
C GLU A 50 8.05 -5.31 39.32
N THR A 51 8.93 -6.22 38.90
CA THR A 51 8.99 -7.58 39.45
C THR A 51 9.34 -7.55 40.93
N ARG A 52 10.36 -6.76 41.33
CA ARG A 52 10.74 -6.58 42.73
C ARG A 52 9.60 -6.01 43.57
N VAL A 53 8.93 -4.97 43.09
CA VAL A 53 7.75 -4.39 43.78
C VAL A 53 6.68 -5.46 44.00
N LYS A 54 6.33 -6.24 42.97
CA LYS A 54 5.35 -7.34 43.08
C LYS A 54 5.80 -8.41 44.07
N THR A 55 7.08 -8.80 44.06
CA THR A 55 7.64 -9.75 45.01
C THR A 55 7.56 -9.22 46.45
N GLY A 56 7.97 -7.98 46.68
CA GLY A 56 7.89 -7.34 47.99
C GLY A 56 6.44 -7.23 48.50
N GLN A 57 5.49 -6.83 47.64
CA GLN A 57 4.06 -6.81 47.95
C GLN A 57 3.52 -8.20 48.31
N SER A 58 3.96 -9.25 47.60
CA SER A 58 3.57 -10.63 47.90
C SER A 58 4.09 -11.09 49.26
N ILE A 59 5.34 -10.76 49.59
CA ILE A 59 5.94 -11.06 50.89
C ILE A 59 5.21 -10.30 52.01
N MET A 60 4.89 -9.02 51.81
CA MET A 60 4.09 -8.24 52.76
C MET A 60 2.74 -8.91 53.03
N LYS A 61 2.03 -9.33 51.97
CA LYS A 61 0.72 -9.98 52.09
C LYS A 61 0.80 -11.28 52.91
N ILE A 62 1.78 -12.14 52.61
CA ILE A 62 2.02 -13.39 53.36
C ILE A 62 2.36 -13.09 54.83
N SER A 63 3.15 -12.05 55.12
CA SER A 63 3.50 -11.69 56.50
C SER A 63 2.31 -11.20 57.33
N VAL A 64 1.31 -10.60 56.68
CA VAL A 64 0.06 -10.15 57.32
C VAL A 64 -0.92 -11.31 57.50
N ASP A 65 -1.02 -12.21 56.52
CA ASP A 65 -2.02 -13.28 56.50
C ASP A 65 -1.61 -14.55 57.28
N THR A 66 -0.30 -14.82 57.47
CA THR A 66 0.19 -16.12 57.97
C THR A 66 0.92 -16.08 59.31
N LEU A 67 1.34 -14.90 59.78
CA LEU A 67 2.10 -14.76 61.02
C LEU A 67 1.22 -14.17 62.14
N LEU A 68 0.10 -14.83 62.42
CA LEU A 68 -0.60 -14.66 63.69
C LEU A 68 0.28 -15.23 64.82
N ALA A 69 0.36 -14.50 65.92
CA ALA A 69 1.39 -14.49 66.95
C ALA A 69 1.79 -15.81 67.68
N ASN A 70 1.34 -17.00 67.27
CA ASN A 70 1.46 -18.24 68.05
C ASN A 70 2.03 -19.48 67.29
N ALA A 71 2.89 -19.31 66.28
CA ALA A 71 3.53 -20.45 65.62
C ALA A 71 4.77 -20.98 66.41
N PRO A 72 4.97 -22.30 66.57
CA PRO A 72 6.08 -22.86 67.35
C PRO A 72 7.44 -22.59 66.69
N LYS A 73 8.41 -22.11 67.47
CA LYS A 73 9.80 -21.92 67.02
C LYS A 73 10.52 -23.26 66.93
N THR A 74 10.54 -23.88 65.75
CA THR A 74 11.45 -24.98 65.44
C THR A 74 12.70 -24.45 64.73
N GLY A 75 13.86 -24.90 65.21
CA GLY A 75 15.18 -24.36 64.91
C GLY A 75 15.57 -24.37 63.43
N SER A 76 15.62 -23.18 62.85
CA SER A 76 16.70 -22.61 62.03
C SER A 76 16.37 -21.13 61.92
N ILE A 77 17.34 -20.25 61.69
CA ILE A 77 17.25 -18.78 61.78
C ILE A 77 15.96 -18.25 61.11
N SER A 78 14.87 -18.10 61.86
CA SER A 78 13.56 -17.71 61.35
C SER A 78 13.36 -16.22 61.61
N GLU A 79 13.36 -15.42 60.54
CA GLU A 79 13.09 -13.99 60.61
C GLU A 79 11.78 -13.70 61.38
N THR A 80 11.79 -12.69 62.24
CA THR A 80 10.56 -12.24 62.93
C THR A 80 9.59 -11.58 61.94
N PRO A 81 8.28 -11.51 62.24
CA PRO A 81 7.31 -10.84 61.37
C PRO A 81 7.74 -9.42 60.97
N GLU A 82 8.36 -8.67 61.90
CA GLU A 82 8.80 -7.31 61.61
C GLU A 82 10.07 -7.27 60.76
N GLN A 83 10.96 -8.26 60.90
CA GLN A 83 12.09 -8.44 59.98
C GLN A 83 11.62 -8.77 58.56
N VAL A 84 10.57 -9.59 58.42
CA VAL A 84 9.95 -9.90 57.13
C VAL A 84 9.33 -8.65 56.50
N LYS A 85 8.62 -7.82 57.26
CA LYS A 85 8.07 -6.54 56.78
C LYS A 85 9.17 -5.58 56.33
N ILE A 86 10.22 -5.39 57.14
CA ILE A 86 11.35 -4.52 56.81
C ILE A 86 12.04 -4.98 55.52
N ARG A 87 12.28 -6.28 55.38
CA ARG A 87 12.87 -6.84 54.15
C ARG A 87 11.95 -6.64 52.94
N ALA A 88 10.65 -6.88 53.10
CA ALA A 88 9.69 -6.70 52.01
C ALA A 88 9.61 -5.24 51.56
N GLN A 89 9.59 -4.29 52.51
CA GLN A 89 9.62 -2.86 52.22
C GLN A 89 10.92 -2.47 51.51
N LYS A 90 12.07 -2.97 51.96
CA LYS A 90 13.35 -2.74 51.28
C LYS A 90 13.33 -3.22 49.81
N ILE A 91 12.75 -4.39 49.54
CA ILE A 91 12.59 -4.90 48.17
C ILE A 91 11.70 -3.98 47.33
N ILE A 92 10.62 -3.44 47.90
CA ILE A 92 9.74 -2.48 47.24
C ILE A 92 10.48 -1.18 46.95
N ASP A 93 11.21 -0.63 47.91
CA ASP A 93 11.95 0.63 47.76
C ASP A 93 13.06 0.51 46.71
N GLU A 94 13.79 -0.61 46.71
CA GLU A 94 14.78 -0.92 45.66
C GLU A 94 14.12 -1.04 44.29
N GLY A 95 12.94 -1.68 44.20
CA GLY A 95 12.17 -1.78 42.96
C GLY A 95 11.71 -0.42 42.45
N ASN A 96 11.19 0.43 43.34
CA ASN A 96 10.79 1.81 43.02
C ASN A 96 11.97 2.67 42.59
N ALA A 97 13.13 2.55 43.25
CA ALA A 97 14.34 3.26 42.86
C ALA A 97 14.80 2.85 41.44
N GLN A 98 14.72 1.57 41.10
CA GLN A 98 15.05 1.08 39.74
C GLN A 98 14.09 1.63 38.68
N ILE A 99 12.79 1.66 38.97
CA ILE A 99 11.77 2.25 38.08
C ILE A 99 12.06 3.75 37.88
N GLN A 100 12.29 4.49 38.97
CA GLN A 100 12.56 5.93 38.92
C GLN A 100 13.86 6.28 38.18
N GLN A 101 14.88 5.42 38.26
CA GLN A 101 16.11 5.58 37.47
C GLN A 101 15.90 5.36 35.98
N ALA A 102 15.04 4.40 35.58
CA ALA A 102 14.76 4.12 34.17
C ALA A 102 13.81 5.13 33.52
N LEU A 103 12.92 5.75 34.33
CA LEU A 103 11.82 6.57 33.85
C LEU A 103 12.24 7.75 32.95
N PRO A 104 13.28 8.55 33.27
CA PRO A 104 13.69 9.67 32.42
C PRO A 104 14.12 9.25 31.01
N SER A 105 14.88 8.15 30.89
CA SER A 105 15.26 7.61 29.58
C SER A 105 14.04 7.14 28.79
N LEU A 106 13.12 6.41 29.43
CA LEU A 106 11.90 5.92 28.77
C LEU A 106 11.02 7.08 28.27
N VAL A 107 10.83 8.12 29.10
CA VAL A 107 10.05 9.32 28.72
C VAL A 107 10.70 10.04 27.53
N ARG A 108 12.02 10.29 27.61
CA ARG A 108 12.76 10.97 26.53
C ARG A 108 12.70 10.18 25.23
N LEU A 109 12.93 8.87 25.28
CA LEU A 109 12.95 8.01 24.10
C LEU A 109 11.57 7.86 23.47
N ARG A 110 10.50 7.79 24.27
CA ARG A 110 9.12 7.87 23.76
C ARG A 110 8.86 9.16 23.02
N ALA A 111 9.26 10.30 23.58
CA ALA A 111 9.08 11.60 22.95
C ALA A 111 9.84 11.70 21.61
N ILE A 112 11.11 11.27 21.58
CA ILE A 112 11.92 11.21 20.35
C ILE A 112 11.25 10.34 19.30
N ALA A 113 10.80 9.15 19.69
CA ALA A 113 10.17 8.22 18.79
C ALA A 113 8.82 8.74 18.27
N ALA A 114 8.02 9.41 19.12
CA ALA A 114 6.76 10.04 18.73
C ALA A 114 6.97 11.18 17.71
N VAL A 115 7.96 12.06 17.92
CA VAL A 115 8.32 13.11 16.95
C VAL A 115 8.71 12.51 15.60
N ARG A 116 9.55 11.47 15.60
CA ARG A 116 9.99 10.83 14.35
C ARG A 116 8.88 10.03 13.67
N ALA A 117 7.99 9.42 14.44
CA ALA A 117 6.81 8.76 13.91
C ALA A 117 5.90 9.79 13.22
N ALA A 118 5.60 10.90 13.90
CA ALA A 118 4.79 11.99 13.35
C ALA A 118 5.39 12.57 12.05
N GLU A 119 6.72 12.74 12.00
CA GLU A 119 7.41 13.18 10.79
C GLU A 119 7.24 12.19 9.64
N LYS A 120 7.44 10.89 9.91
CA LYS A 120 7.32 9.83 8.90
C LYS A 120 5.88 9.55 8.44
N THR A 121 4.88 10.03 9.17
CA THR A 121 3.46 9.83 8.84
C THR A 121 2.77 11.10 8.38
N LYS A 122 3.52 12.17 8.06
CA LYS A 122 2.92 13.39 7.52
C LYS A 122 2.11 13.09 6.26
N PRO A 123 0.95 13.73 6.06
CA PRO A 123 0.21 13.59 4.82
C PRO A 123 1.04 14.02 3.61
N VAL A 124 0.93 13.27 2.52
CA VAL A 124 1.53 13.62 1.23
C VAL A 124 0.49 13.52 0.13
N THR A 125 0.66 14.31 -0.93
CA THR A 125 -0.26 14.32 -2.07
C THR A 125 0.49 13.90 -3.33
N PHE A 126 -0.06 12.90 -4.01
CA PHE A 126 0.35 12.48 -5.35
C PHE A 126 -0.70 12.98 -6.34
N ALA A 127 -0.31 13.79 -7.31
CA ALA A 127 -1.26 14.38 -8.27
C ALA A 127 -0.78 14.23 -9.71
N ALA A 128 -1.70 13.98 -10.63
CA ALA A 128 -1.43 13.94 -12.06
C ALA A 128 -2.55 14.65 -12.83
N ASP A 129 -2.14 15.46 -13.79
CA ASP A 129 -3.04 16.19 -14.68
C ASP A 129 -3.06 15.52 -16.05
N PHE A 130 -4.26 15.32 -16.58
CA PHE A 130 -4.50 14.70 -17.88
C PHE A 130 -5.18 15.74 -18.78
N ALA A 131 -4.39 16.30 -19.69
CA ALA A 131 -4.91 17.20 -20.71
C ALA A 131 -5.88 16.45 -21.64
N PRO A 132 -6.98 17.11 -22.07
CA PRO A 132 -7.90 16.51 -23.03
C PRO A 132 -7.22 16.32 -24.38
N VAL A 133 -7.35 15.12 -24.93
CA VAL A 133 -6.81 14.78 -26.25
C VAL A 133 -7.84 14.00 -27.06
N ALA A 134 -7.82 14.20 -28.38
CA ALA A 134 -8.62 13.41 -29.30
C ALA A 134 -8.20 11.93 -29.27
N TRP A 135 -9.13 11.03 -29.56
CA TRP A 135 -8.91 9.58 -29.45
C TRP A 135 -7.66 9.08 -30.21
N ASN A 136 -7.53 9.45 -31.47
CA ASN A 136 -6.41 9.05 -32.31
C ASN A 136 -5.07 9.55 -31.77
N VAL A 137 -5.04 10.76 -31.20
CA VAL A 137 -3.84 11.35 -30.58
C VAL A 137 -3.52 10.62 -29.26
N ALA A 138 -4.53 10.37 -28.43
CA ALA A 138 -4.41 9.64 -27.17
C ALA A 138 -3.78 8.26 -27.37
N VAL A 139 -4.33 7.48 -28.31
CA VAL A 139 -3.82 6.15 -28.67
C VAL A 139 -2.40 6.23 -29.21
N SER A 140 -2.16 7.08 -30.22
CA SER A 140 -0.85 7.15 -30.89
C SER A 140 0.26 7.57 -29.93
N GLN A 141 0.03 8.59 -29.10
CA GLN A 141 1.04 9.07 -28.16
C GLN A 141 1.31 8.06 -27.04
N SER A 142 0.27 7.43 -26.49
CA SER A 142 0.43 6.42 -25.43
C SER A 142 1.23 5.22 -25.95
N VAL A 143 0.95 4.77 -27.17
CA VAL A 143 1.69 3.69 -27.84
C VAL A 143 3.16 4.07 -28.03
N VAL A 144 3.46 5.25 -28.58
CA VAL A 144 4.85 5.67 -28.82
C VAL A 144 5.64 5.75 -27.51
N ARG A 145 5.05 6.31 -26.44
CA ARG A 145 5.71 6.39 -25.13
C ARG A 145 5.96 5.02 -24.53
N LEU A 146 4.97 4.12 -24.58
CA LEU A 146 5.09 2.78 -24.02
C LEU A 146 6.05 1.89 -24.82
N GLN A 147 6.06 2.01 -26.15
CA GLN A 147 7.06 1.37 -27.02
C GLN A 147 8.47 1.83 -26.67
N LYS A 148 8.67 3.13 -26.51
CA LYS A 148 9.97 3.69 -26.09
C LYS A 148 10.39 3.12 -24.74
N GLN A 149 9.49 3.09 -23.75
CA GLN A 149 9.79 2.50 -22.44
C GLN A 149 10.14 1.01 -22.55
N ALA A 150 9.41 0.23 -23.34
CA ALA A 150 9.73 -1.18 -23.58
C ALA A 150 11.14 -1.36 -24.15
N ARG A 151 11.49 -0.53 -25.15
CA ARG A 151 12.80 -0.54 -25.80
C ARG A 151 13.92 -0.14 -24.85
N ASP A 152 13.75 0.96 -24.12
CA ASP A 152 14.73 1.48 -23.16
C ASP A 152 15.00 0.48 -22.02
N LEU A 153 14.00 -0.34 -21.66
CA LEU A 153 14.11 -1.40 -20.67
C LEU A 153 14.70 -2.71 -21.23
N GLY A 154 14.92 -2.80 -22.54
CA GLY A 154 15.56 -3.93 -23.21
C GLY A 154 14.61 -5.04 -23.66
N TYR A 155 13.29 -4.81 -23.69
CA TYR A 155 12.35 -5.82 -24.16
C TYR A 155 12.45 -5.97 -25.68
N ALA A 156 12.82 -7.18 -26.13
CA ALA A 156 12.94 -7.50 -27.56
C ALA A 156 11.58 -7.72 -28.23
N LYS A 157 10.56 -8.16 -27.47
CA LYS A 157 9.21 -8.42 -27.96
C LYS A 157 8.16 -8.02 -26.95
N VAL A 158 7.05 -7.51 -27.46
CA VAL A 158 5.87 -7.12 -26.68
C VAL A 158 4.65 -7.88 -27.18
N HIS A 159 3.89 -8.49 -26.26
CA HIS A 159 2.61 -9.10 -26.57
C HIS A 159 1.48 -8.17 -26.13
N PHE A 160 0.77 -7.57 -27.11
CA PHE A 160 -0.49 -6.88 -26.83
C PHE A 160 -1.62 -7.90 -26.73
N ILE A 161 -2.19 -8.08 -25.54
CA ILE A 161 -3.13 -9.17 -25.24
C ILE A 161 -4.60 -8.79 -25.46
N GLY A 162 -4.90 -7.51 -25.62
CA GLY A 162 -6.25 -7.03 -25.84
C GLY A 162 -6.57 -5.80 -25.01
N SER A 163 -7.85 -5.49 -24.96
CA SER A 163 -8.34 -4.31 -24.28
C SER A 163 -9.68 -4.54 -23.58
N ILE A 164 -9.92 -3.78 -22.53
CA ILE A 164 -11.18 -3.80 -21.77
C ILE A 164 -11.75 -2.40 -21.63
N SER A 165 -13.06 -2.29 -21.51
CA SER A 165 -13.70 -1.04 -21.11
C SER A 165 -14.79 -1.25 -20.07
N LEU A 166 -14.93 -0.29 -19.16
CA LEU A 166 -16.06 -0.14 -18.27
C LEU A 166 -16.63 1.26 -18.47
N LEU A 167 -17.85 1.31 -19.01
CA LEU A 167 -18.57 2.55 -19.26
C LEU A 167 -19.54 2.84 -18.09
N GLY A 168 -20.41 3.83 -18.24
CA GLY A 168 -21.36 4.23 -17.19
C GLY A 168 -22.32 3.12 -16.72
N ASP A 169 -22.50 2.06 -17.52
CA ASP A 169 -23.30 0.88 -17.16
C ASP A 169 -22.59 -0.09 -16.20
N GLY A 170 -21.30 0.15 -15.92
CA GLY A 170 -20.47 -0.67 -15.04
C GLY A 170 -20.13 -2.05 -15.59
N LYS A 171 -20.47 -2.36 -16.85
CA LYS A 171 -20.25 -3.68 -17.44
C LYS A 171 -18.88 -3.77 -18.09
N LEU A 172 -18.20 -4.90 -17.85
CA LEU A 172 -16.94 -5.22 -18.49
C LEU A 172 -17.16 -5.58 -19.96
N ASN A 173 -16.61 -4.77 -20.85
CA ASN A 173 -16.60 -4.99 -22.29
C ASN A 173 -15.18 -5.27 -22.80
N ARG A 174 -15.06 -5.94 -23.95
CA ARG A 174 -13.79 -6.20 -24.66
C ARG A 174 -13.85 -5.60 -26.06
N PRO A 175 -13.68 -4.28 -26.22
CA PRO A 175 -13.90 -3.60 -27.49
C PRO A 175 -12.86 -4.00 -28.55
N ALA A 176 -13.35 -4.61 -29.64
CA ALA A 176 -12.51 -5.01 -30.77
C ALA A 176 -11.87 -3.81 -31.46
N ASP A 177 -12.62 -2.71 -31.63
CA ASP A 177 -12.15 -1.51 -32.32
C ASP A 177 -10.99 -0.84 -31.57
N MET A 178 -11.07 -0.72 -30.23
CA MET A 178 -9.95 -0.21 -29.42
C MET A 178 -8.71 -1.10 -29.54
N THR A 179 -8.90 -2.41 -29.60
CA THR A 179 -7.80 -3.37 -29.82
C THR A 179 -7.17 -3.16 -31.21
N ALA A 180 -7.98 -2.97 -32.25
CA ALA A 180 -7.52 -2.73 -33.61
C ALA A 180 -6.80 -1.39 -33.76
N ASP A 181 -7.32 -0.32 -33.14
CA ASP A 181 -6.72 1.02 -33.15
C ASP A 181 -5.33 1.01 -32.51
N ILE A 182 -5.18 0.38 -31.35
CA ILE A 182 -3.90 0.27 -30.65
C ILE A 182 -2.91 -0.56 -31.46
N ARG A 183 -3.32 -1.69 -32.03
CA ARG A 183 -2.44 -2.49 -32.92
C ARG A 183 -2.00 -1.69 -34.14
N THR A 184 -2.90 -0.95 -34.75
CA THR A 184 -2.62 -0.11 -35.91
C THR A 184 -1.63 1.00 -35.55
N ALA A 185 -1.84 1.69 -34.43
CA ALA A 185 -0.92 2.71 -33.93
C ALA A 185 0.46 2.10 -33.60
N TRP A 186 0.49 0.90 -33.01
CA TRP A 186 1.72 0.19 -32.68
C TRP A 186 2.53 -0.15 -33.93
N ALA A 187 1.88 -0.74 -34.94
CA ALA A 187 2.52 -1.10 -36.20
C ALA A 187 3.03 0.13 -36.97
N ARG A 188 2.30 1.26 -36.92
CA ARG A 188 2.75 2.52 -37.54
C ARG A 188 4.01 3.08 -36.88
N ALA A 189 4.17 2.88 -35.59
CA ALA A 189 5.32 3.40 -34.85
C ALA A 189 6.54 2.46 -34.89
N ASP A 190 6.33 1.15 -34.77
CA ASP A 190 7.36 0.10 -34.87
C ASP A 190 6.69 -1.28 -35.04
N ASP A 191 6.60 -1.76 -36.27
CA ASP A 191 5.96 -3.03 -36.64
C ASP A 191 6.74 -4.28 -36.20
N LYS A 192 8.03 -4.16 -35.89
CA LYS A 192 8.89 -5.30 -35.51
C LYS A 192 8.83 -5.62 -34.03
N SER A 193 8.47 -4.64 -33.20
CA SER A 193 8.44 -4.78 -31.74
C SER A 193 7.24 -5.59 -31.22
N LEU A 194 6.14 -5.64 -31.98
CA LEU A 194 4.91 -6.33 -31.59
C LEU A 194 4.96 -7.80 -32.01
N ALA A 195 4.81 -8.70 -31.05
CA ALA A 195 4.73 -10.12 -31.34
C ALA A 195 3.39 -10.48 -32.01
N PRO A 196 3.39 -11.48 -32.93
CA PRO A 196 2.16 -11.96 -33.53
C PRO A 196 1.23 -12.57 -32.49
N VAL A 197 -0.08 -12.52 -32.75
CA VAL A 197 -1.08 -13.17 -31.91
C VAL A 197 -0.88 -14.69 -32.00
N PRO A 198 -0.83 -15.42 -30.87
CA PRO A 198 -0.78 -16.88 -30.90
C PRO A 198 -2.00 -17.47 -31.62
N ALA A 199 -1.82 -18.58 -32.33
CA ALA A 199 -2.91 -19.24 -33.05
C ALA A 199 -4.09 -19.63 -32.13
N GLU A 200 -3.78 -20.05 -30.91
CA GLU A 200 -4.74 -20.41 -29.86
C GLU A 200 -5.32 -19.19 -29.11
N GLY A 201 -4.93 -17.98 -29.51
CA GLY A 201 -5.25 -16.74 -28.79
C GLY A 201 -4.45 -16.55 -27.50
N TYR A 202 -4.67 -15.41 -26.84
CA TYR A 202 -4.12 -15.12 -25.53
C TYR A 202 -4.99 -15.70 -24.42
N GLY A 203 -4.36 -16.13 -23.33
CA GLY A 203 -5.01 -16.57 -22.10
C GLY A 203 -3.98 -16.80 -21.01
N TYR A 204 -4.27 -16.35 -19.79
CA TYR A 204 -3.35 -16.52 -18.66
C TYR A 204 -3.25 -18.01 -18.28
N ILE A 205 -2.03 -18.54 -18.26
CA ILE A 205 -1.75 -19.88 -17.78
C ILE A 205 -0.90 -19.74 -16.52
N PRO A 206 -1.43 -20.11 -15.34
CA PRO A 206 -0.69 -20.04 -14.09
C PRO A 206 0.62 -20.82 -14.16
N SER A 207 1.61 -20.35 -13.42
CA SER A 207 2.87 -21.07 -13.26
C SER A 207 2.67 -22.42 -12.60
N VAL A 208 3.45 -23.42 -13.06
CA VAL A 208 3.62 -24.71 -12.39
C VAL A 208 5.02 -24.73 -11.77
N ASP A 209 5.18 -25.34 -10.59
CA ASP A 209 6.47 -25.59 -9.93
C ASP A 209 7.43 -24.38 -9.84
N LYS A 210 6.92 -23.22 -9.41
CA LYS A 210 7.68 -21.95 -9.24
C LYS A 210 8.23 -21.34 -10.54
N GLY A 211 7.75 -21.78 -11.71
CA GLY A 211 8.07 -21.16 -13.00
C GLY A 211 7.37 -19.82 -13.23
N ALA A 212 7.64 -19.18 -14.37
CA ALA A 212 6.85 -18.04 -14.82
C ALA A 212 5.51 -18.51 -15.41
N PRO A 213 4.43 -17.72 -15.31
CA PRO A 213 3.20 -18.00 -16.04
C PRO A 213 3.37 -17.80 -17.55
N SER A 214 2.48 -18.41 -18.35
CA SER A 214 2.41 -18.20 -19.80
C SER A 214 1.20 -17.36 -20.20
N LEU A 215 1.25 -16.77 -21.39
CA LEU A 215 0.20 -15.93 -21.99
C LEU A 215 -0.63 -16.66 -23.04
N SER A 216 -0.27 -17.90 -23.37
CA SER A 216 -1.02 -18.76 -24.30
C SER A 216 -0.47 -20.19 -24.22
N LYS A 217 -1.28 -21.19 -24.59
CA LYS A 217 -0.85 -22.60 -24.62
C LYS A 217 0.31 -22.84 -25.58
N GLY A 218 0.35 -22.09 -26.68
CA GLY A 218 1.40 -22.19 -27.70
C GLY A 218 2.65 -21.35 -27.40
N LEU A 219 2.65 -20.54 -26.34
CA LEU A 219 3.79 -19.70 -25.98
C LEU A 219 4.58 -20.32 -24.83
N LYS A 220 5.91 -20.35 -24.98
CA LYS A 220 6.79 -20.68 -23.88
C LYS A 220 6.77 -19.53 -22.86
N PRO A 221 6.68 -19.83 -21.55
CA PRO A 221 6.84 -18.81 -20.51
C PRO A 221 8.17 -18.07 -20.64
N ALA A 222 8.23 -16.83 -20.17
CA ALA A 222 9.48 -16.11 -20.04
C ALA A 222 10.39 -16.82 -19.01
N THR A 223 11.67 -16.97 -19.34
CA THR A 223 12.66 -17.66 -18.50
C THR A 223 13.54 -16.70 -17.71
N ALA A 224 13.50 -15.40 -18.04
CA ALA A 224 14.27 -14.37 -17.37
C ALA A 224 13.54 -13.01 -17.40
N PRO A 225 13.85 -12.08 -16.47
CA PRO A 225 13.23 -10.76 -16.46
C PRO A 225 13.61 -10.00 -17.73
N LYS A 226 12.77 -9.06 -18.16
CA LYS A 226 13.02 -8.21 -19.35
C LYS A 226 13.05 -8.95 -20.68
N GLN A 227 12.73 -10.25 -20.71
CA GLN A 227 12.73 -11.03 -21.94
C GLN A 227 11.46 -10.76 -22.78
N VAL A 228 10.29 -10.75 -22.14
CA VAL A 228 8.99 -10.59 -22.79
C VAL A 228 8.17 -9.58 -22.00
N ALA A 229 7.64 -8.57 -22.69
CA ALA A 229 6.67 -7.65 -22.11
C ALA A 229 5.24 -8.01 -22.52
N VAL A 230 4.30 -7.68 -21.64
CA VAL A 230 2.86 -7.83 -21.86
C VAL A 230 2.23 -6.45 -21.82
N VAL A 231 1.39 -6.15 -22.81
CA VAL A 231 0.66 -4.88 -22.90
C VAL A 231 -0.83 -5.14 -23.01
N TRP A 232 -1.62 -4.32 -22.33
CA TRP A 232 -3.07 -4.27 -22.48
C TRP A 232 -3.57 -2.84 -22.32
N ALA A 233 -4.79 -2.61 -22.76
CA ALA A 233 -5.46 -1.33 -22.60
C ALA A 233 -6.72 -1.45 -21.75
N GLU A 234 -7.01 -0.40 -21.01
CA GLU A 234 -8.18 -0.28 -20.16
C GLU A 234 -8.83 1.07 -20.43
N TYR A 235 -10.15 1.11 -20.58
CA TYR A 235 -10.90 2.36 -20.70
C TYR A 235 -11.95 2.45 -19.60
N TYR A 236 -11.93 3.54 -18.84
CA TYR A 236 -12.86 3.78 -17.74
C TYR A 236 -13.59 5.09 -17.96
N ALA A 237 -14.92 5.07 -17.95
CA ALA A 237 -15.73 6.28 -17.96
C ALA A 237 -15.43 7.13 -16.70
N ALA A 238 -15.21 8.43 -16.91
CA ALA A 238 -14.91 9.37 -15.81
C ALA A 238 -16.16 10.06 -15.27
N ALA A 239 -17.33 9.83 -15.86
CA ALA A 239 -18.63 10.31 -15.41
C ALA A 239 -19.71 9.28 -15.74
N ALA A 240 -20.78 9.22 -14.93
CA ALA A 240 -21.87 8.27 -15.11
C ALA A 240 -22.63 8.45 -16.44
N GLU A 241 -22.71 9.67 -16.96
CA GLU A 241 -23.53 10.03 -18.12
C GLU A 241 -22.72 10.35 -19.39
N GLY A 242 -21.45 9.96 -19.49
CA GLY A 242 -20.58 10.40 -20.60
C GLY A 242 -19.73 9.30 -21.24
N ALA A 243 -19.47 9.47 -22.54
CA ALA A 243 -18.49 8.67 -23.27
C ALA A 243 -17.03 9.07 -22.96
N ARG A 244 -16.80 10.23 -22.31
CA ARG A 244 -15.47 10.70 -21.88
C ARG A 244 -14.91 9.92 -20.69
N GLY A 245 -13.62 9.64 -20.72
CA GLY A 245 -12.99 8.74 -19.78
C GLY A 245 -11.48 8.77 -19.86
N LEU A 246 -10.89 7.78 -19.21
CA LEU A 246 -9.45 7.60 -19.15
C LEU A 246 -9.07 6.34 -19.91
N LEU A 247 -8.21 6.51 -20.91
CA LEU A 247 -7.50 5.42 -21.58
C LEU A 247 -6.21 5.15 -20.81
N PHE A 248 -6.06 3.93 -20.32
CA PHE A 248 -4.83 3.41 -19.75
C PHE A 248 -4.18 2.45 -20.74
N LEU A 249 -2.86 2.58 -20.93
CA LEU A 249 -2.06 1.56 -21.60
C LEU A 249 -0.99 1.09 -20.63
N ARG A 250 -1.00 -0.21 -20.31
CA ARG A 250 -0.12 -0.80 -19.30
C ARG A 250 0.95 -1.66 -19.94
N LEU A 251 2.12 -1.69 -19.33
CA LEU A 251 3.19 -2.61 -19.66
C LEU A 251 3.63 -3.37 -18.41
N ALA A 252 3.71 -4.69 -18.51
CA ALA A 252 4.20 -5.57 -17.46
C ALA A 252 5.32 -6.47 -17.98
N ASP A 253 6.18 -6.91 -17.07
CA ASP A 253 7.14 -7.98 -17.31
C ASP A 253 6.41 -9.34 -17.26
N ALA A 254 6.52 -10.14 -18.32
CA ALA A 254 5.89 -11.46 -18.37
C ALA A 254 6.56 -12.48 -17.44
N HIS A 255 7.79 -12.24 -16.98
CA HIS A 255 8.40 -13.15 -16.02
C HIS A 255 7.90 -12.89 -14.60
N SER A 256 8.05 -11.66 -14.11
CA SER A 256 7.69 -11.31 -12.72
C SER A 256 6.20 -11.00 -12.53
N MET A 257 5.45 -10.80 -13.62
CA MET A 257 4.05 -10.36 -13.61
C MET A 257 3.84 -9.08 -12.78
N ARG A 258 4.77 -8.13 -12.92
CA ARG A 258 4.68 -6.80 -12.31
C ARG A 258 4.47 -5.74 -13.37
N LEU A 259 3.59 -4.78 -13.11
CA LEU A 259 3.51 -3.57 -13.92
C LEU A 259 4.85 -2.83 -13.83
N ILE A 260 5.34 -2.43 -14.99
CA ILE A 260 6.58 -1.69 -15.17
C ILE A 260 6.30 -0.26 -15.64
N ALA A 261 5.24 -0.07 -16.40
CA ALA A 261 4.81 1.24 -16.85
C ALA A 261 3.29 1.35 -17.01
N SER A 262 2.82 2.59 -16.97
CA SER A 262 1.42 2.96 -17.12
C SER A 262 1.30 4.33 -17.76
N GLU A 263 0.68 4.37 -18.93
CA GLU A 263 0.32 5.59 -19.65
C GLU A 263 -1.17 5.87 -19.44
N VAL A 264 -1.52 7.16 -19.32
CA VAL A 264 -2.91 7.62 -19.13
C VAL A 264 -3.19 8.80 -20.05
N ALA A 265 -4.37 8.80 -20.66
CA ALA A 265 -4.88 9.91 -21.45
C ALA A 265 -6.36 10.16 -21.14
N PHE A 266 -6.74 11.43 -21.02
CA PHE A 266 -8.13 11.86 -20.92
C PHE A 266 -8.69 12.10 -22.33
N THR A 267 -9.66 11.28 -22.73
CA THR A 267 -10.17 11.21 -24.10
C THR A 267 -11.63 10.74 -24.10
N GLU A 268 -12.25 10.70 -25.27
CA GLU A 268 -13.54 10.06 -25.50
C GLU A 268 -13.38 8.92 -26.51
N GLN A 269 -13.86 7.72 -26.16
CA GLN A 269 -13.62 6.51 -26.96
C GLN A 269 -14.24 6.64 -28.35
N GLY A 270 -13.42 6.52 -29.40
CA GLY A 270 -13.87 6.58 -30.80
C GLY A 270 -14.19 7.98 -31.33
N VAL A 271 -13.98 9.04 -30.54
CA VAL A 271 -14.34 10.42 -30.93
C VAL A 271 -13.12 11.20 -31.42
N ALA A 272 -13.27 11.85 -32.57
CA ALA A 272 -12.20 12.58 -33.25
C ALA A 272 -11.87 13.94 -32.60
N ALA A 273 -12.82 14.52 -31.87
CA ALA A 273 -12.60 15.75 -31.11
C ALA A 273 -12.04 15.42 -29.72
N ALA A 274 -11.20 16.31 -29.18
CA ALA A 274 -10.80 16.23 -27.78
C ALA A 274 -12.00 16.54 -26.87
N PRO A 275 -12.15 15.84 -25.72
CA PRO A 275 -13.23 16.14 -24.79
C PRO A 275 -13.05 17.54 -24.19
N ALA A 276 -14.17 18.19 -23.84
CA ALA A 276 -14.11 19.47 -23.16
C ALA A 276 -13.65 19.32 -21.69
N GLY A 277 -12.83 20.28 -21.24
CA GLY A 277 -12.39 20.39 -19.85
C GLY A 277 -11.05 19.74 -19.55
N THR A 278 -10.67 19.75 -18.28
CA THR A 278 -9.46 19.09 -17.77
C THR A 278 -9.83 17.96 -16.83
N CYS A 279 -8.92 17.00 -16.71
CA CYS A 279 -9.04 15.88 -15.81
C CYS A 279 -7.82 15.84 -14.90
N GLN A 280 -8.04 15.80 -13.59
CA GLN A 280 -6.97 15.73 -12.60
C GLN A 280 -7.26 14.60 -11.62
N VAL A 281 -6.23 13.83 -11.28
CA VAL A 281 -6.30 12.89 -10.16
C VAL A 281 -5.38 13.36 -9.04
N ALA A 282 -5.85 13.22 -7.80
CA ALA A 282 -5.03 13.44 -6.61
C ALA A 282 -5.30 12.35 -5.57
N LEU A 283 -4.25 11.70 -5.08
CA LEU A 283 -4.28 10.86 -3.89
C LEU A 283 -3.69 11.67 -2.74
N ARG A 284 -4.52 11.99 -1.76
CA ARG A 284 -4.08 12.44 -0.44
C ARG A 284 -3.84 11.20 0.41
N ASP A 285 -2.58 10.89 0.63
CA ASP A 285 -2.13 9.80 1.52
C ASP A 285 -1.89 10.40 2.91
N ASP A 286 -2.84 10.18 3.82
CA ASP A 286 -2.85 10.79 5.14
C ASP A 286 -1.79 10.20 6.08
N ARG A 287 -1.10 9.14 5.68
CA ARG A 287 -0.16 8.39 6.54
C ARG A 287 1.23 8.22 5.94
N SER A 288 1.52 8.88 4.82
CA SER A 288 2.73 8.62 4.02
C SER A 288 2.93 7.12 3.75
N PHE A 289 1.84 6.40 3.51
CA PHE A 289 1.85 4.97 3.30
C PHE A 289 2.67 4.57 2.07
N LEU A 290 2.43 5.21 0.92
CA LEU A 290 3.15 4.95 -0.34
C LEU A 290 4.67 5.22 -0.23
N PRO A 291 5.14 6.39 0.27
CA PRO A 291 6.57 6.61 0.50
C PRO A 291 7.19 5.54 1.41
N ARG A 292 6.52 5.20 2.51
CA ARG A 292 7.04 4.22 3.48
C ARG A 292 7.15 2.81 2.90
N LEU A 293 6.19 2.39 2.07
CA LEU A 293 6.28 1.10 1.39
C LEU A 293 7.44 1.10 0.37
N SER A 294 7.61 2.21 -0.34
CA SER A 294 8.67 2.35 -1.36
C SER A 294 10.08 2.32 -0.74
N GLU A 295 10.25 2.91 0.45
CA GLU A 295 11.49 2.82 1.23
C GLU A 295 11.70 1.43 1.87
N GLY A 296 10.61 0.75 2.22
CA GLY A 296 10.60 -0.49 3.01
C GLY A 296 10.96 -1.77 2.24
N GLY A 297 11.34 -1.67 0.97
CA GLY A 297 11.79 -2.80 0.14
C GLY A 297 10.83 -3.15 -0.99
N ASP A 298 10.98 -4.38 -1.52
CA ASP A 298 10.30 -4.83 -2.73
C ASP A 298 8.83 -5.24 -2.48
N TRP A 299 7.98 -4.24 -2.30
CA TRP A 299 6.54 -4.40 -2.10
C TRP A 299 5.81 -4.53 -3.43
N VAL A 300 4.93 -5.53 -3.50
CA VAL A 300 3.97 -5.69 -4.60
C VAL A 300 2.56 -5.62 -4.05
N LEU A 301 1.78 -4.69 -4.60
CA LEU A 301 0.37 -4.52 -4.27
C LEU A 301 -0.52 -5.09 -5.36
N GLY A 302 -1.65 -5.66 -4.95
CA GLY A 302 -2.77 -5.98 -5.83
C GLY A 302 -3.93 -5.01 -5.61
N PHE A 303 -5.10 -5.38 -6.13
CA PHE A 303 -6.37 -4.77 -5.77
C PHE A 303 -7.30 -5.83 -5.19
N ASP A 304 -8.20 -5.41 -4.31
CA ASP A 304 -9.26 -6.25 -3.79
C ASP A 304 -10.43 -6.33 -4.78
N ARG A 305 -11.16 -7.45 -4.78
CA ARG A 305 -12.30 -7.65 -5.69
C ARG A 305 -13.44 -6.67 -5.44
N ALA A 306 -13.59 -6.18 -4.22
CA ALA A 306 -14.60 -5.16 -3.88
C ALA A 306 -14.17 -3.74 -4.28
N SER A 307 -12.95 -3.56 -4.78
CA SER A 307 -12.44 -2.25 -5.17
C SER A 307 -13.10 -1.73 -6.43
N ASN A 308 -13.39 -0.43 -6.46
CA ASN A 308 -13.85 0.27 -7.65
C ASN A 308 -12.80 0.16 -8.76
N PRO A 309 -13.15 -0.31 -9.98
CA PRO A 309 -12.18 -0.53 -11.05
C PRO A 309 -11.42 0.73 -11.49
N LEU A 310 -12.08 1.88 -11.61
CA LEU A 310 -11.43 3.15 -11.96
C LEU A 310 -10.50 3.60 -10.83
N GLY A 311 -10.95 3.52 -9.59
CA GLY A 311 -10.12 3.81 -8.42
C GLY A 311 -8.85 2.94 -8.36
N SER A 312 -8.99 1.62 -8.60
CA SER A 312 -7.86 0.69 -8.69
C SER A 312 -6.90 1.01 -9.83
N ALA A 313 -7.42 1.38 -11.01
CA ALA A 313 -6.59 1.75 -12.15
C ALA A 313 -5.78 3.02 -11.87
N LEU A 314 -6.39 4.04 -11.26
CA LEU A 314 -5.72 5.28 -10.85
C LEU A 314 -4.66 5.02 -9.77
N LEU A 315 -4.97 4.24 -8.73
CA LEU A 315 -4.00 3.85 -7.71
C LEU A 315 -2.81 3.09 -8.30
N ALA A 316 -3.07 2.15 -9.21
CA ALA A 316 -2.00 1.43 -9.90
C ALA A 316 -1.13 2.37 -10.75
N HIS A 317 -1.73 3.36 -11.41
CA HIS A 317 -0.98 4.36 -12.16
C HIS A 317 -0.07 5.19 -11.24
N LEU A 318 -0.62 5.84 -10.20
CA LEU A 318 0.15 6.65 -9.25
C LEU A 318 1.23 5.85 -8.53
N SER A 319 0.93 4.59 -8.19
CA SER A 319 1.90 3.67 -7.56
C SER A 319 3.12 3.47 -8.47
N VAL A 320 2.90 3.17 -9.74
CA VAL A 320 3.99 2.90 -10.70
C VAL A 320 4.72 4.19 -11.08
N THR A 321 4.01 5.29 -11.34
CA THR A 321 4.61 6.50 -11.92
C THR A 321 5.17 7.49 -10.91
N GLN A 322 4.61 7.57 -9.71
CA GLN A 322 5.01 8.58 -8.72
C GLN A 322 5.76 8.02 -7.50
N SER A 323 5.40 6.82 -7.04
CA SER A 323 6.07 6.19 -5.89
C SER A 323 7.01 5.04 -6.26
N LYS A 324 6.92 4.53 -7.50
CA LYS A 324 7.66 3.36 -8.01
C LYS A 324 7.38 2.08 -7.21
N LEU A 325 6.19 1.99 -6.63
CA LEU A 325 5.74 0.82 -5.90
C LEU A 325 5.28 -0.28 -6.87
N GLY A 326 5.65 -1.53 -6.61
CA GLY A 326 5.28 -2.65 -7.46
C GLY A 326 3.78 -2.92 -7.44
N ILE A 327 3.19 -3.16 -8.62
CA ILE A 327 1.79 -3.60 -8.77
C ILE A 327 1.76 -4.95 -9.50
N ALA A 328 0.97 -5.89 -9.00
CA ALA A 328 0.77 -7.19 -9.64
C ALA A 328 -0.07 -7.06 -10.92
N ALA A 329 0.44 -7.59 -12.04
CA ALA A 329 -0.20 -7.56 -13.35
C ALA A 329 -1.13 -8.75 -13.60
N ALA A 330 -0.87 -9.91 -12.99
CA ALA A 330 -1.61 -11.14 -13.27
C ALA A 330 -3.14 -11.00 -13.15
N PRO A 331 -3.70 -10.33 -12.11
CA PRO A 331 -5.15 -10.12 -12.03
C PRO A 331 -5.72 -9.31 -13.21
N TYR A 332 -5.01 -8.28 -13.68
CA TYR A 332 -5.41 -7.49 -14.84
C TYR A 332 -5.37 -8.32 -16.12
N ILE A 333 -4.31 -9.11 -16.31
CA ILE A 333 -4.14 -9.98 -17.48
C ILE A 333 -5.27 -11.01 -17.56
N VAL A 334 -5.67 -11.61 -16.42
CA VAL A 334 -6.82 -12.53 -16.36
C VAL A 334 -8.12 -11.82 -16.72
N ILE A 335 -8.34 -10.58 -16.28
CA ILE A 335 -9.54 -9.80 -16.65
C ILE A 335 -9.56 -9.56 -18.17
N VAL A 336 -8.43 -9.19 -18.77
CA VAL A 336 -8.35 -8.86 -20.20
C VAL A 336 -8.45 -10.12 -21.08
N ALA A 337 -7.55 -11.07 -20.87
CA ALA A 337 -7.36 -12.24 -21.75
C ALA A 337 -8.08 -13.51 -21.27
N GLY A 338 -8.62 -13.52 -20.04
CA GLY A 338 -9.17 -14.75 -19.44
C GLY A 338 -8.08 -15.76 -19.08
N GLY A 339 -8.48 -17.02 -18.92
CA GLY A 339 -7.59 -18.14 -18.58
C GLY A 339 -7.73 -18.60 -17.14
N GLY A 340 -6.65 -19.16 -16.59
CA GLY A 340 -6.60 -19.69 -15.23
C GLY A 340 -6.55 -18.59 -14.16
N PRO A 341 -6.70 -18.96 -12.87
CA PRO A 341 -6.70 -17.99 -11.78
C PRO A 341 -5.31 -17.35 -11.59
N ALA A 342 -5.29 -16.03 -11.36
CA ALA A 342 -4.09 -15.35 -10.91
C ALA A 342 -3.78 -15.75 -9.45
N GLY A 343 -2.55 -16.21 -9.20
CA GLY A 343 -2.04 -16.43 -7.84
C GLY A 343 -1.82 -15.11 -7.11
N SER A 344 -1.66 -15.19 -5.79
CA SER A 344 -1.28 -14.04 -4.94
C SER A 344 0.22 -14.02 -4.60
N ASP A 345 1.03 -14.76 -5.36
CA ASP A 345 2.46 -14.91 -5.06
C ASP A 345 3.17 -13.56 -5.11
N GLY A 346 3.85 -13.23 -4.02
CA GLY A 346 4.54 -11.95 -3.85
C GLY A 346 3.63 -10.75 -3.51
N VAL A 347 2.31 -10.87 -3.60
CA VAL A 347 1.37 -9.79 -3.22
C VAL A 347 1.28 -9.70 -1.70
N ARG A 348 1.71 -8.55 -1.16
CA ARG A 348 1.79 -8.33 0.29
C ARG A 348 0.58 -7.60 0.85
N ALA A 349 -0.07 -6.80 0.03
CA ALA A 349 -1.32 -6.12 0.37
C ALA A 349 -2.13 -5.81 -0.90
N LYS A 350 -3.40 -5.45 -0.71
CA LYS A 350 -4.32 -5.08 -1.78
C LYS A 350 -4.91 -3.71 -1.53
N TRP A 351 -4.98 -2.90 -2.58
CA TRP A 351 -5.77 -1.69 -2.56
C TRP A 351 -7.26 -1.98 -2.55
N LEU A 352 -7.99 -1.27 -1.71
CA LEU A 352 -9.43 -1.16 -1.73
C LEU A 352 -9.79 0.31 -1.89
N ALA A 353 -10.30 0.68 -3.06
CA ALA A 353 -10.87 1.99 -3.35
C ALA A 353 -12.39 1.87 -3.38
N VAL A 354 -13.09 2.55 -2.47
CA VAL A 354 -14.56 2.54 -2.41
C VAL A 354 -15.06 3.94 -2.70
N THR A 355 -16.01 4.07 -3.63
CA THR A 355 -16.63 5.36 -3.95
C THR A 355 -17.24 5.98 -2.70
N ASP A 356 -17.02 7.27 -2.53
CA ASP A 356 -17.53 8.08 -1.42
C ASP A 356 -18.35 9.25 -1.97
N THR A 357 -18.99 9.99 -1.07
CA THR A 357 -19.75 11.19 -1.43
C THR A 357 -18.80 12.25 -2.00
N ALA A 358 -19.15 12.82 -3.15
CA ALA A 358 -18.30 13.73 -3.90
C ALA A 358 -19.08 14.97 -4.36
N PRO A 359 -18.45 16.16 -4.42
CA PRO A 359 -19.06 17.32 -5.06
C PRO A 359 -19.23 17.09 -6.58
N ALA A 360 -20.13 17.86 -7.18
CA ALA A 360 -20.36 17.82 -8.62
C ALA A 360 -19.07 18.06 -9.41
N GLY A 361 -18.87 17.29 -10.48
CA GLY A 361 -17.63 17.34 -11.26
C GLY A 361 -16.46 16.59 -10.64
N SER A 362 -16.69 15.75 -9.62
CA SER A 362 -15.64 14.89 -9.07
C SER A 362 -16.14 13.50 -8.72
N ILE A 363 -15.21 12.55 -8.68
CA ILE A 363 -15.40 11.23 -8.10
C ILE A 363 -14.38 11.10 -6.97
N VAL A 364 -14.86 10.73 -5.79
CA VAL A 364 -14.04 10.54 -4.60
C VAL A 364 -14.06 9.07 -4.22
N PHE A 365 -12.91 8.54 -3.84
CA PHE A 365 -12.74 7.20 -3.31
C PHE A 365 -12.05 7.26 -1.94
N LYS A 366 -12.63 6.59 -0.95
CA LYS A 366 -11.92 6.20 0.27
C LYS A 366 -10.96 5.07 -0.08
N VAL A 367 -9.70 5.21 0.33
CA VAL A 367 -8.63 4.28 -0.01
C VAL A 367 -8.10 3.61 1.25
N SER A 368 -8.12 2.28 1.24
CA SER A 368 -7.55 1.45 2.28
C SER A 368 -6.59 0.42 1.67
N SER A 369 -5.59 0.00 2.44
CA SER A 369 -4.66 -1.09 2.09
C SER A 369 -4.93 -2.29 2.98
N ILE A 370 -5.21 -3.44 2.38
CA ILE A 370 -5.52 -4.70 3.06
C ILE A 370 -4.29 -5.62 3.01
N PRO A 371 -3.52 -5.78 4.10
CA PRO A 371 -2.40 -6.70 4.13
C PRO A 371 -2.87 -8.15 4.04
N THR A 372 -2.04 -9.01 3.45
CA THR A 372 -2.31 -10.44 3.38
C THR A 372 -2.42 -11.03 4.79
N GLY A 373 -3.61 -11.51 5.17
CA GLY A 373 -3.87 -12.12 6.49
C GLY A 373 -4.12 -11.13 7.63
N GLY A 374 -4.38 -9.85 7.34
CA GLY A 374 -4.69 -8.83 8.36
C GLY A 374 -5.88 -7.96 8.00
N GLU A 375 -6.20 -7.02 8.89
CA GLU A 375 -7.28 -6.06 8.71
C GLU A 375 -6.85 -4.88 7.82
N GLY A 376 -7.82 -4.34 7.08
CA GLY A 376 -7.63 -3.18 6.22
C GLY A 376 -7.22 -1.94 7.01
N VAL A 377 -6.34 -1.15 6.41
CA VAL A 377 -5.84 0.10 6.98
C VAL A 377 -6.23 1.25 6.08
N ASP A 378 -6.93 2.23 6.63
CA ASP A 378 -7.23 3.46 5.91
C ASP A 378 -5.93 4.22 5.61
N VAL A 379 -5.77 4.56 4.33
CA VAL A 379 -4.59 5.27 3.80
C VAL A 379 -4.93 6.72 3.51
N GLY A 380 -6.10 6.99 2.94
CA GLY A 380 -6.54 8.35 2.68
C GLY A 380 -7.62 8.40 1.59
N GLN A 381 -7.55 9.43 0.76
CA GLN A 381 -8.59 9.73 -0.22
C GLN A 381 -8.01 9.95 -1.61
N LEU A 382 -8.58 9.27 -2.61
CA LEU A 382 -8.30 9.47 -4.02
C LEU A 382 -9.45 10.27 -4.64
N THR A 383 -9.13 11.35 -5.34
CA THR A 383 -10.10 12.21 -6.00
C THR A 383 -9.77 12.33 -7.47
N LEU A 384 -10.76 12.11 -8.32
CA LEU A 384 -10.74 12.44 -9.75
C LEU A 384 -11.62 13.65 -9.98
N THR A 385 -11.05 14.75 -10.46
CA THR A 385 -11.75 16.01 -10.73
C THR A 385 -11.86 16.22 -12.23
N LEU A 386 -13.07 16.51 -12.70
CA LEU A 386 -13.37 16.89 -14.07
C LEU A 386 -13.85 18.35 -14.08
N ALA A 387 -12.99 19.26 -14.52
CA ALA A 387 -13.32 20.67 -14.61
C ALA A 387 -13.72 21.02 -16.06
N LEU A 388 -14.95 21.48 -16.26
CA LEU A 388 -15.36 22.03 -17.56
C LEU A 388 -14.72 23.41 -17.77
N PRO A 389 -14.50 23.82 -19.03
CA PRO A 389 -14.06 25.18 -19.33
C PRO A 389 -15.10 26.18 -18.80
N ALA A 390 -14.64 27.30 -18.23
CA ALA A 390 -15.55 28.39 -17.89
C ALA A 390 -16.31 28.84 -19.15
N ALA A 391 -17.63 29.06 -19.03
CA ALA A 391 -18.41 29.59 -20.14
C ALA A 391 -17.79 30.92 -20.61
N ALA A 392 -17.50 31.02 -21.90
CA ALA A 392 -17.07 32.29 -22.49
C ALA A 392 -18.17 33.33 -22.24
N LYS A 393 -17.80 34.46 -21.64
CA LYS A 393 -18.71 35.59 -21.38
C LYS A 393 -19.00 36.35 -22.67
#